data_AF-K0F8B0-F1
#
_entry.id   AF-K0F8B0-F1
#
_cell.length_a   1.000
_cell.length_b   1.000
_cell.length_c   1.000
_cell.angle_alpha   90.00
_cell.angle_beta   90.00
_cell.angle_gamma   90.00
#
_symmetry.space_group_name_H-M   'P 1'
#
loop_
_entity.id
_entity.type
_entity.pdbx_description
1 polymer ?
#
loop_
_entity_poly.entity_id
_entity_poly.type
_entity_poly.pdbx_seq_one_letter_code
_entity_poly.pdbx_strand_id
1 'polypeptide(L)'
;MTAISATAATTTVRPGKVRNRVLWGLQIVLGLFFIVASGLPKLLNMVPEENTVAMREAGLGSPWLMYFIGVCEVAGGIGLLVRYLSGLAAAGLSILTLLAAATNVFLTDMPTYAPFPLVLSAIFAWIAYERRDTITGLRSLLTR
;
A
#
# COMPACT_ATOMS: atom_id res chain seq x y z
N MET A 1 50.16 -29.73 -12.81
CA MET A 1 49.21 -28.75 -13.36
C MET A 1 48.43 -28.15 -12.21
N THR A 2 48.72 -26.91 -11.83
CA THR A 2 48.07 -26.23 -10.70
C THR A 2 47.05 -25.26 -11.28
N ALA A 3 45.75 -25.57 -11.16
CA ALA A 3 44.69 -24.68 -11.62
C ALA A 3 44.41 -23.61 -10.55
N ILE A 4 44.52 -22.34 -10.94
CA ILE A 4 44.19 -21.20 -10.08
C ILE A 4 42.70 -20.90 -10.28
N SER A 5 41.88 -21.18 -9.28
CA SER A 5 40.46 -20.83 -9.31
C SER A 5 40.31 -19.32 -9.20
N ALA A 6 39.95 -18.66 -10.30
CA ALA A 6 39.63 -17.24 -10.31
C ALA A 6 38.34 -16.98 -9.51
N THR A 7 38.44 -16.24 -8.42
CA THR A 7 37.28 -15.77 -7.66
C THR A 7 36.52 -14.76 -8.51
N ALA A 8 35.35 -15.13 -9.04
CA ALA A 8 34.49 -14.22 -9.77
C ALA A 8 34.03 -13.09 -8.83
N ALA A 9 34.40 -11.86 -9.15
CA ALA A 9 33.93 -10.69 -8.42
C ALA A 9 32.43 -10.48 -8.68
N THR A 10 31.59 -10.89 -7.73
CA THR A 10 30.14 -10.64 -7.79
C THR A 10 29.91 -9.13 -7.65
N THR A 11 29.65 -8.46 -8.77
CA THR A 11 29.31 -7.04 -8.78
C THR A 11 27.96 -6.87 -8.09
N THR A 12 27.97 -6.36 -6.86
CA THR A 12 26.74 -6.04 -6.13
C THR A 12 26.07 -4.85 -6.81
N VAL A 13 25.02 -5.12 -7.60
CA VAL A 13 24.18 -4.09 -8.23
C VAL A 13 23.50 -3.29 -7.13
N ARG A 14 24.08 -2.14 -6.77
CA ARG A 14 23.47 -1.22 -5.82
C ARG A 14 22.19 -0.65 -6.44
N PRO A 15 21.04 -0.64 -5.73
CA PRO A 15 19.84 0.04 -6.20
C PRO A 15 20.19 1.47 -6.60
N GLY A 16 19.92 1.84 -7.85
CA GLY A 16 20.26 3.17 -8.35
C GLY A 16 19.64 4.25 -7.47
N LYS A 17 20.42 5.28 -7.10
CA LYS A 17 19.96 6.42 -6.29
C LYS A 17 18.67 7.07 -6.83
N VAL A 18 18.42 6.95 -8.14
CA VAL A 18 17.21 7.40 -8.82
C VAL A 18 15.99 6.58 -8.39
N ARG A 19 16.07 5.24 -8.41
CA ARG A 19 14.97 4.36 -8.02
C ARG A 19 14.51 4.61 -6.59
N ASN A 20 15.47 4.76 -5.67
CA ASN A 20 15.13 5.07 -4.28
C ASN A 20 14.45 6.45 -4.14
N ARG A 21 14.87 7.46 -4.91
CA ARG A 21 14.21 8.78 -4.92
C ARG A 21 12.79 8.71 -5.48
N VAL A 22 12.58 8.00 -6.58
CA VAL A 22 11.25 7.78 -7.16
C VAL A 22 10.33 7.07 -6.18
N LEU A 23 10.79 5.99 -5.56
CA LEU A 23 10.02 5.27 -4.54
C LEU A 23 9.68 6.18 -3.35
N TRP A 24 10.62 7.00 -2.89
CA TRP A 24 10.37 7.94 -1.78
C TRP A 24 9.35 9.01 -2.16
N GLY A 25 9.48 9.61 -3.35
CA GLY A 25 8.51 10.59 -3.84
C GLY A 25 7.10 10.00 -3.96
N LEU A 26 7.00 8.80 -4.55
CA LEU A 26 5.74 8.08 -4.70
C LEU A 26 5.12 7.72 -3.35
N GLN A 27 5.94 7.32 -2.38
CA GLN A 27 5.49 7.04 -1.01
C GLN A 27 4.97 8.28 -0.30
N ILE A 28 5.60 9.45 -0.46
CA ILE A 28 5.09 10.70 0.11
C ILE A 28 3.72 11.01 -0.49
N VAL A 29 3.62 11.01 -1.82
CA VAL A 29 2.39 11.40 -2.52
C VAL A 29 1.24 10.45 -2.18
N LEU A 30 1.48 9.14 -2.29
CA LEU A 30 0.46 8.13 -1.97
C LEU A 30 0.15 8.09 -0.47
N GLY A 31 1.15 8.26 0.39
CA GLY A 31 0.96 8.32 1.84
C GLY A 31 0.06 9.49 2.24
N LEU A 32 0.35 10.69 1.73
CA LEU A 32 -0.48 11.87 1.95
C LEU A 32 -1.89 11.71 1.37
N PHE A 33 -2.01 11.13 0.17
CA PHE A 33 -3.31 10.84 -0.43
C PHE A 33 -4.15 9.92 0.46
N PHE A 34 -3.58 8.82 0.95
CA PHE A 34 -4.30 7.89 1.82
C PHE A 34 -4.64 8.48 3.19
N ILE A 35 -3.79 9.35 3.74
CA ILE A 35 -4.09 10.03 5.01
C ILE A 35 -5.22 11.05 4.80
N VAL A 36 -5.06 11.98 3.86
CA VAL A 36 -5.89 13.20 3.77
C VAL A 36 -7.11 13.00 2.89
N ALA A 37 -6.95 12.35 1.73
CA ALA A 37 -8.01 12.25 0.73
C ALA A 37 -8.83 10.97 0.85
N SER A 38 -8.25 9.86 1.35
CA SER A 38 -8.97 8.58 1.48
C SER A 38 -9.43 8.28 2.91
N GLY A 39 -8.50 8.29 3.86
CA GLY A 39 -8.72 7.81 5.23
C GLY A 39 -9.41 8.82 6.13
N LEU A 40 -8.96 10.08 6.15
CA LEU A 40 -9.59 11.13 6.97
C LEU A 40 -11.09 11.28 6.72
N PRO A 41 -11.59 11.37 5.48
CA PRO A 41 -13.02 11.51 5.22
C PRO A 41 -13.84 10.35 5.77
N LYS A 42 -13.30 9.12 5.74
CA LYS A 42 -13.94 7.94 6.34
C LYS A 42 -14.01 8.04 7.87
N LEU A 43 -12.95 8.55 8.51
CA LEU A 43 -12.92 8.75 9.96
C LEU A 43 -13.82 9.89 10.43
N LEU A 44 -14.02 10.91 9.60
CA LEU A 44 -14.81 12.10 9.91
C LEU A 44 -16.27 12.00 9.44
N ASN A 45 -16.70 10.85 8.88
CA ASN A 45 -18.01 10.69 8.23
C ASN A 45 -18.30 11.74 7.14
N MET A 46 -17.27 12.16 6.41
CA MET A 46 -17.36 13.12 5.31
C MET A 46 -17.30 12.43 3.94
N VAL A 47 -17.57 11.12 3.89
CA VAL A 47 -17.63 10.37 2.63
C VAL A 47 -18.90 10.80 1.87
N PRO A 48 -18.82 11.06 0.55
CA PRO A 48 -20.00 11.37 -0.25
C PRO A 48 -21.12 10.33 -0.08
N GLU A 49 -22.36 10.79 0.08
CA GLU A 49 -23.54 9.93 0.30
C GLU A 49 -23.71 8.88 -0.82
N GLU A 50 -23.40 9.23 -2.06
CA GLU A 50 -23.42 8.29 -3.20
C GLU A 50 -22.60 7.02 -2.96
N ASN A 51 -21.43 7.14 -2.32
CA ASN A 51 -20.55 6.02 -2.04
C ASN A 51 -21.01 5.23 -0.81
N THR A 52 -21.60 5.91 0.18
CA THR A 52 -22.09 5.26 1.39
C THR A 52 -23.39 4.49 1.14
N VAL A 53 -24.26 4.98 0.25
CA VAL A 53 -25.48 4.29 -0.17
C VAL A 53 -25.15 2.96 -0.85
N ALA A 54 -24.25 2.97 -1.84
CA ALA A 54 -23.83 1.75 -2.53
C ALA A 54 -23.22 0.72 -1.57
N MET A 55 -22.41 1.19 -0.62
CA MET A 55 -21.85 0.34 0.43
C MET A 55 -22.94 -0.23 1.36
N ARG A 56 -23.94 0.56 1.74
CA ARG A 56 -25.07 0.12 2.56
C ARG A 56 -25.91 -0.92 1.84
N GLU A 57 -26.22 -0.72 0.57
CA GLU A 57 -26.95 -1.67 -0.27
C GLU A 57 -26.19 -2.98 -0.43
N ALA A 58 -24.86 -2.92 -0.54
CA ALA A 58 -23.97 -4.09 -0.53
C ALA A 58 -23.87 -4.81 0.84
N GLY A 59 -24.55 -4.32 1.88
CA GLY A 59 -24.46 -4.87 3.25
C GLY A 59 -23.14 -4.56 3.98
N LEU A 60 -22.26 -3.75 3.38
CA LEU A 60 -20.96 -3.35 3.93
C LEU A 60 -20.96 -1.91 4.49
N GLY A 61 -22.07 -1.19 4.40
CA GLY A 61 -22.18 0.21 4.83
C GLY A 61 -22.29 0.43 6.33
N SER A 62 -21.89 -0.56 7.14
CA SER A 62 -21.80 -0.40 8.59
C SER A 62 -20.80 0.71 8.92
N PRO A 63 -21.17 1.72 9.74
CA PRO A 63 -20.27 2.80 10.13
C PRO A 63 -18.95 2.30 10.72
N TRP A 64 -19.02 1.20 11.48
CA TRP A 64 -17.83 0.57 12.07
C TRP A 64 -16.83 0.09 11.01
N LEU A 65 -17.32 -0.53 9.93
CA LEU A 65 -16.44 -1.01 8.86
C LEU A 65 -15.76 0.16 8.14
N MET A 66 -16.50 1.23 7.88
CA MET A 66 -15.93 2.45 7.29
C MET A 66 -14.85 3.06 8.17
N TYR A 67 -15.08 3.14 9.48
CA TYR A 67 -14.06 3.60 10.42
C TYR A 67 -12.84 2.69 10.45
N PHE A 68 -13.04 1.37 10.46
CA PHE A 68 -11.94 0.42 10.44
C PHE A 68 -11.07 0.59 9.18
N ILE A 69 -11.70 0.65 8.01
CA ILE A 69 -10.99 0.90 6.74
C ILE A 69 -10.26 2.24 6.79
N GLY A 70 -10.91 3.31 7.27
CA GLY A 70 -10.31 4.63 7.43
C GLY A 70 -9.08 4.62 8.34
N VAL A 71 -9.14 3.92 9.48
CA VAL A 71 -7.99 3.77 10.39
C VAL A 71 -6.85 3.03 9.68
N CYS A 72 -7.15 1.92 9.00
CA CYS A 72 -6.13 1.15 8.30
C CYS A 72 -5.49 1.93 7.14
N GLU A 73 -6.26 2.74 6.42
CA GLU A 73 -5.75 3.61 5.36
C GLU A 73 -4.84 4.71 5.90
N VAL A 74 -5.25 5.40 6.98
CA VAL A 74 -4.40 6.40 7.64
C VAL A 74 -3.14 5.77 8.19
N ALA A 75 -3.24 4.62 8.87
CA ALA A 75 -2.10 3.89 9.40
C ALA A 75 -1.15 3.43 8.28
N GLY A 76 -1.68 2.93 7.16
CA GLY A 76 -0.92 2.57 5.97
C GLY A 76 -0.24 3.78 5.35
N GLY A 77 -0.95 4.91 5.23
CA GLY A 77 -0.39 6.16 4.72
C GLY A 77 0.75 6.67 5.58
N ILE A 78 0.60 6.67 6.90
CA ILE A 78 1.68 7.01 7.85
C ILE A 78 2.83 6.01 7.72
N GLY A 79 2.53 4.71 7.62
CA GLY A 79 3.52 3.66 7.49
C GLY A 79 4.37 3.77 6.21
N LEU A 80 3.83 4.31 5.11
CA LEU A 80 4.60 4.61 3.90
C LEU A 80 5.66 5.70 4.14
N LEU A 81 5.38 6.66 5.02
CA LEU A 81 6.30 7.75 5.37
C LEU A 81 7.42 7.29 6.32
N VAL A 82 7.18 6.19 7.05
CA VAL A 82 8.18 5.60 7.95
C VAL A 82 9.02 4.58 7.19
N ARG A 83 10.32 4.88 6.99
CA ARG A 83 11.27 4.08 6.20
C ARG A 83 11.24 2.58 6.52
N TYR A 84 11.13 2.22 7.80
CA TYR A 84 11.17 0.82 8.26
C TYR A 84 9.85 0.08 8.08
N LEU A 85 8.72 0.79 8.01
CA LEU A 85 7.40 0.20 7.85
C LEU A 85 6.92 0.23 6.39
N SER A 86 7.63 0.91 5.49
CA SER A 86 7.13 1.22 4.16
C SER A 86 6.74 -0.02 3.36
N GLY A 87 7.48 -1.12 3.47
CA GLY A 87 7.15 -2.36 2.78
C GLY A 87 5.87 -3.00 3.30
N LEU A 88 5.69 -3.05 4.63
CA LEU A 88 4.50 -3.64 5.26
C LEU A 88 3.27 -2.77 5.05
N ALA A 89 3.43 -1.45 5.14
CA ALA A 89 2.38 -0.48 4.87
C ALA A 89 1.89 -0.55 3.42
N ALA A 90 2.83 -0.65 2.46
CA ALA A 90 2.48 -0.84 1.05
C ALA A 90 1.75 -2.17 0.83
N ALA A 91 2.16 -3.27 1.47
CA ALA A 91 1.46 -4.54 1.37
C ALA A 91 0.01 -4.45 1.91
N GLY A 92 -0.17 -3.82 3.08
CA GLY A 92 -1.50 -3.61 3.65
C GLY A 92 -2.40 -2.74 2.77
N LEU A 93 -1.89 -1.63 2.26
CA LEU A 93 -2.63 -0.75 1.34
C LEU A 93 -2.94 -1.44 0.00
N SER A 94 -2.05 -2.29 -0.51
CA SER A 94 -2.32 -3.10 -1.70
C SER A 94 -3.51 -4.03 -1.49
N ILE A 95 -3.60 -4.69 -0.33
CA ILE A 95 -4.73 -5.55 0.02
C ILE A 95 -6.01 -4.73 0.16
N LEU A 96 -5.99 -3.62 0.89
CA LEU A 96 -7.18 -2.77 1.08
C LEU A 96 -7.73 -2.24 -0.24
N THR A 97 -6.85 -1.77 -1.12
CA THR A 97 -7.25 -1.25 -2.43
C THR A 97 -7.70 -2.35 -3.36
N LEU A 98 -7.13 -3.56 -3.28
CA LEU A 98 -7.64 -4.72 -4.02
C LEU A 98 -9.05 -5.09 -3.56
N LEU A 99 -9.28 -5.12 -2.25
CA LEU A 99 -10.60 -5.40 -1.68
C LEU A 99 -11.60 -4.32 -2.09
N ALA A 100 -11.22 -3.04 -2.06
CA ALA A 100 -12.08 -1.95 -2.53
C ALA A 100 -12.45 -2.11 -4.02
N ALA A 101 -11.50 -2.48 -4.87
CA ALA A 101 -11.78 -2.77 -6.27
C ALA A 101 -12.74 -3.96 -6.43
N ALA A 102 -12.51 -5.05 -5.69
CA ALA A 102 -13.38 -6.22 -5.70
C ALA A 102 -14.80 -5.88 -5.21
N THR A 103 -14.92 -5.10 -4.15
CA THR A 103 -16.21 -4.62 -3.65
C THR A 103 -16.95 -3.79 -4.69
N ASN A 104 -16.25 -2.89 -5.39
CA ASN A 104 -16.87 -2.07 -6.44
C ASN A 104 -17.40 -2.92 -7.62
N VAL A 105 -16.70 -4.01 -7.96
CA VAL A 105 -17.09 -4.90 -9.07
C VAL A 105 -18.18 -5.88 -8.67
N PHE A 106 -18.06 -6.52 -7.50
CA PHE A 106 -18.86 -7.69 -7.15
C PHE A 106 -19.99 -7.41 -6.18
N LEU A 107 -19.93 -6.30 -5.43
CA LEU A 107 -20.85 -6.04 -4.32
C LEU A 107 -21.68 -4.77 -4.50
N THR A 108 -21.13 -3.72 -5.12
CA THR A 108 -21.83 -2.43 -5.24
C THR A 108 -22.34 -2.12 -6.65
N ASP A 109 -22.19 -3.04 -7.62
CA ASP A 109 -22.53 -2.83 -9.04
C ASP A 109 -21.97 -1.52 -9.64
N MET A 110 -20.80 -1.08 -9.16
CA MET A 110 -20.12 0.13 -9.63
C MET A 110 -18.73 -0.17 -10.20
N PRO A 111 -18.64 -0.99 -11.27
CA PRO A 111 -17.36 -1.40 -11.84
C PRO A 111 -16.55 -0.21 -12.37
N THR A 112 -17.20 0.91 -12.71
CA THR A 112 -16.54 2.14 -13.16
C THR A 112 -15.56 2.70 -12.12
N TYR A 113 -15.78 2.47 -10.83
CA TYR A 113 -14.90 2.92 -9.75
C TYR A 113 -13.82 1.89 -9.37
N ALA A 114 -13.82 0.70 -9.96
CA ALA A 114 -12.83 -0.34 -9.66
C ALA A 114 -11.42 -0.11 -10.25
N PRO A 115 -11.24 0.50 -11.45
CA PRO A 115 -9.91 0.66 -12.05
C PRO A 115 -8.96 1.48 -11.19
N PHE A 116 -9.43 2.56 -10.56
CA PHE A 116 -8.60 3.42 -9.72
C PHE A 116 -7.96 2.67 -8.53
N PRO A 117 -8.73 2.03 -7.63
CA PRO A 117 -8.16 1.25 -6.54
C PRO A 117 -7.37 0.03 -7.03
N LEU A 118 -7.74 -0.57 -8.18
CA LEU A 118 -6.96 -1.68 -8.75
C LEU A 118 -5.55 -1.23 -9.19
N VAL A 119 -5.45 -0.07 -9.85
CA VAL A 119 -4.15 0.53 -10.24
C VAL A 119 -3.32 0.85 -8.99
N LEU A 120 -3.94 1.44 -7.96
CA LEU A 120 -3.26 1.68 -6.69
C LEU A 120 -2.77 0.39 -6.06
N SER A 121 -3.56 -0.69 -6.09
CA SER A 121 -3.18 -1.99 -5.56
C SER A 121 -1.91 -2.53 -6.25
N ALA A 122 -1.83 -2.42 -7.58
CA ALA A 122 -0.63 -2.81 -8.33
C ALA A 122 0.59 -1.93 -7.98
N ILE A 123 0.41 -0.61 -7.86
CA ILE A 123 1.48 0.31 -7.47
C ILE A 123 1.98 -0.01 -6.06
N PHE A 124 1.08 -0.28 -5.11
CA PHE A 124 1.46 -0.64 -3.76
C PHE A 124 2.13 -2.01 -3.68
N ALA A 125 1.67 -3.00 -4.44
CA ALA A 125 2.33 -4.29 -4.56
C ALA A 125 3.77 -4.13 -5.08
N TRP A 126 3.96 -3.27 -6.08
CA TRP A 126 5.30 -2.92 -6.57
C TRP A 126 6.16 -2.27 -5.48
N ILE A 127 5.63 -1.27 -4.77
CA ILE A 127 6.37 -0.61 -3.67
C ILE A 127 6.74 -1.62 -2.58
N ALA A 128 5.82 -2.51 -2.21
CA ALA A 128 6.06 -3.57 -1.23
C ALA A 128 7.19 -4.51 -1.69
N TYR A 129 7.19 -4.88 -2.98
CA TYR A 129 8.24 -5.70 -3.58
C TYR A 129 9.61 -5.00 -3.55
N GLU A 130 9.68 -3.72 -3.93
CA GLU A 130 10.92 -2.93 -3.92
C GLU A 130 11.42 -2.62 -2.50
N ARG A 131 10.51 -2.55 -1.52
CA ARG A 131 10.83 -2.29 -0.12
C ARG A 131 10.84 -3.56 0.73
N ARG A 132 10.87 -4.75 0.14
CA ARG A 132 10.90 -6.02 0.89
C ARG A 132 12.05 -6.11 1.90
N ASP A 133 13.16 -5.44 1.61
CA ASP A 133 14.31 -5.33 2.51
C ASP A 133 13.97 -4.63 3.84
N THR A 134 12.98 -3.73 3.82
CA THR A 134 12.50 -3.06 5.05
C THR A 134 11.71 -4.03 5.93
N ILE A 135 10.98 -4.97 5.32
CA ILE A 135 10.21 -6.00 6.02
C ILE A 135 11.15 -7.00 6.69
N THR A 136 12.18 -7.47 5.97
CA THR A 136 13.19 -8.38 6.53
C THR A 136 14.04 -7.68 7.60
N GLY A 137 14.38 -6.41 7.38
CA GLY A 137 15.08 -5.57 8.36
C GLY A 137 14.28 -5.41 9.66
N LEU A 138 12.98 -5.10 9.57
CA LEU A 138 12.12 -4.98 10.75
C LEU A 138 12.01 -6.30 11.52
N ARG A 139 11.83 -7.41 10.81
CA ARG A 139 11.83 -8.75 11.44
C ARG A 139 13.14 -9.00 12.19
N SER A 140 14.28 -8.66 11.60
CA SER A 140 15.59 -8.87 12.22
C SER A 140 15.81 -8.04 13.50
N LEU A 141 15.21 -6.85 13.58
CA LEU A 141 15.27 -6.00 14.78
C LEU A 141 14.39 -6.54 15.91
N LEU A 142 13.24 -7.14 15.58
CA LEU A 142 12.33 -7.71 16.57
C LEU A 142 12.78 -9.07 17.10
N THR A 143 13.62 -9.81 16.36
CA THR A 143 14.17 -11.10 16.79
C THR A 143 15.54 -11.01 17.46
N ARG A 144 16.03 -9.81 17.78
CA ARG A 144 17.23 -9.59 18.60
C ARG A 144 16.85 -9.39 20.05
#